data_AF-A0A0S8EJT7-F1
#
_entry.id   AF-A0A0S8EJT7-F1
#
_cell.length_a   1.000
_cell.length_b   1.000
_cell.length_c   1.000
_cell.angle_alpha   90.00
_cell.angle_beta   90.00
_cell.angle_gamma   90.00
#
_symmetry.space_group_name_H-M   'P 1'
#
loop_
_entity.id
_entity.type
_entity.pdbx_description
1 polymer ?
#
loop_
_entity_poly.entity_id
_entity_poly.type
_entity_poly.pdbx_seq_one_letter_code
_entity_poly.pdbx_strand_id
1 'polypeptide(L)'
;MPKLSVDIVTAEKLVFSEEDVDLLVVPGIEGQLGVLSLHAPLLTMIQPGILRVVKGGEETAMAITGGFIEVRENRVTILADAAERGEEIDVARAEEARRRAEERLASREATIDVVKAEMALKRALMRLKAVEQTRRRRRGAPPPPTG
;
A
#
# COMPACT_ATOMS: atom_id res chain seq x y z
N MET A 1 13.61 -23.98 1.58
CA MET A 1 14.26 -22.65 1.53
C MET A 1 13.61 -21.78 2.59
N PRO A 2 14.36 -20.90 3.28
CA PRO A 2 13.77 -19.97 4.24
C PRO A 2 12.77 -19.07 3.50
N LYS A 3 11.60 -18.88 4.11
CA LYS A 3 10.49 -18.15 3.52
C LYS A 3 10.20 -16.90 4.34
N LEU A 4 9.76 -15.83 3.67
CA LEU A 4 9.51 -14.54 4.28
C LEU A 4 8.10 -14.53 4.89
N SER A 5 7.98 -14.10 6.15
CA SER A 5 6.69 -13.76 6.76
C SER A 5 6.50 -12.25 6.69
N VAL A 6 5.31 -11.79 6.30
CA VAL A 6 4.99 -10.36 6.19
C VAL A 6 3.75 -10.05 7.02
N ASP A 7 3.92 -9.18 8.00
CA ASP A 7 2.85 -8.61 8.82
C ASP A 7 2.71 -7.12 8.52
N ILE A 8 1.48 -6.66 8.31
CA ILE A 8 1.15 -5.25 8.14
C ILE A 8 0.13 -4.87 9.19
N VAL A 9 0.56 -4.03 10.11
CA VAL A 9 -0.22 -3.59 11.26
C VAL A 9 -0.42 -2.09 11.21
N THR A 10 -1.56 -1.67 11.72
CA THR A 10 -1.88 -0.28 12.02
C THR A 10 -2.17 -0.16 13.52
N ALA A 11 -2.34 1.05 14.02
CA ALA A 11 -2.76 1.26 15.41
C ALA A 11 -4.11 0.59 15.74
N GLU A 12 -4.96 0.36 14.73
CA GLU A 12 -6.32 -0.18 14.93
C GLU A 12 -6.38 -1.71 14.83
N LYS A 13 -5.63 -2.29 13.89
CA LYS A 13 -5.73 -3.71 13.55
C LYS A 13 -4.53 -4.25 12.79
N LEU A 14 -4.41 -5.58 12.78
CA LEU A 14 -3.67 -6.33 11.78
C LEU A 14 -4.42 -6.24 10.44
N VAL A 15 -3.80 -5.62 9.44
CA VAL A 15 -4.40 -5.39 8.12
C VAL A 15 -4.10 -6.55 7.18
N PHE A 16 -2.92 -7.14 7.30
CA PHE A 16 -2.46 -8.23 6.46
C PHE A 16 -1.43 -9.07 7.21
N SER A 17 -1.49 -10.39 7.06
CA SER A 17 -0.48 -11.31 7.59
C SER A 17 -0.41 -12.50 6.64
N GLU A 18 0.77 -12.74 6.10
CA GLU A 18 1.02 -13.89 5.23
C GLU A 18 2.38 -14.50 5.54
N GLU A 19 2.40 -15.82 5.52
CA GLU A 19 3.61 -16.61 5.48
C GLU A 19 3.93 -16.99 4.04
N ASP A 20 5.13 -17.50 3.80
CA ASP A 20 5.54 -18.02 2.50
C ASP A 20 5.57 -16.97 1.38
N VAL A 21 5.88 -15.72 1.72
CA VAL A 21 6.02 -14.61 0.78
C VAL A 21 7.33 -14.73 0.01
N ASP A 22 7.29 -14.52 -1.31
CA ASP A 22 8.46 -14.55 -2.18
C ASP A 22 9.16 -13.19 -2.25
N LEU A 23 8.37 -12.12 -2.30
CA LEU A 23 8.85 -10.75 -2.45
C LEU A 23 7.86 -9.76 -1.82
N LEU A 24 8.41 -8.82 -1.05
CA LEU A 24 7.71 -7.62 -0.61
C LEU A 24 8.34 -6.41 -1.32
N VAL A 25 7.52 -5.53 -1.89
CA VAL A 25 7.96 -4.23 -2.44
C VAL A 25 7.24 -3.11 -1.74
N VAL A 26 8.01 -2.14 -1.22
CA VAL A 26 7.49 -0.97 -0.51
C VAL A 26 8.15 0.32 -1.02
N PRO A 27 7.46 1.47 -0.97
CA PRO A 27 8.07 2.77 -1.18
C PRO A 27 8.93 3.16 0.04
N GLY A 28 10.24 2.96 -0.02
CA GLY A 28 11.19 3.46 0.99
C GLY A 28 11.49 4.95 0.82
N ILE A 29 12.21 5.53 1.78
CA ILE A 29 12.63 6.94 1.74
C ILE A 29 13.58 7.29 0.59
N GLU A 30 14.40 6.33 0.15
CA GLU A 30 15.39 6.50 -0.92
C GLU A 30 14.93 5.93 -2.27
N GLY A 31 13.69 5.45 -2.36
CA GLY A 31 13.15 4.81 -3.56
C GLY A 31 12.38 3.53 -3.26
N GLN A 32 12.21 2.68 -4.28
CA GLN A 32 11.55 1.39 -4.10
C GLN A 32 12.47 0.42 -3.35
N LEU A 33 11.96 -0.19 -2.28
CA LEU A 33 12.64 -1.20 -1.49
C LEU A 33 12.00 -2.57 -1.76
N GLY A 34 12.80 -3.51 -2.24
CA GLY A 34 12.42 -4.92 -2.40
C GLY A 34 13.04 -5.78 -1.30
N VAL A 35 12.22 -6.54 -0.59
CA VAL A 35 12.65 -7.45 0.48
C VAL A 35 12.36 -8.89 0.06
N LEU A 36 13.41 -9.71 0.05
CA LEU A 36 13.35 -11.15 -0.22
C LEU A 36 13.73 -11.93 1.04
N SER A 37 13.61 -13.26 1.00
CA SER A 37 14.20 -14.14 2.00
C SER A 37 15.69 -13.85 2.20
N LEU A 38 16.14 -13.93 3.45
CA LEU A 38 17.52 -13.67 3.90
C LEU A 38 18.01 -12.23 3.69
N HIS A 39 17.08 -11.27 3.57
CA HIS A 39 17.44 -9.86 3.61
C HIS A 39 18.12 -9.50 4.94
N ALA A 40 19.13 -8.63 4.88
CA ALA A 40 19.81 -8.14 6.08
C ALA A 40 18.83 -7.43 7.02
N PRO A 41 19.07 -7.45 8.35
CA PRO A 41 18.23 -6.70 9.28
C PRO A 41 18.16 -5.22 8.90
N LEU A 42 16.96 -4.65 8.89
CA LEU A 42 16.71 -3.28 8.45
C LEU A 42 15.57 -2.68 9.26
N LEU A 43 15.75 -1.44 9.71
CA LEU A 43 14.67 -0.61 10.25
C LEU A 43 14.71 0.72 9.52
N THR A 44 13.64 1.06 8.80
CA THR A 44 13.57 2.34 8.06
C THR A 44 12.15 2.85 7.95
N MET A 45 12.01 4.10 7.53
CA MET A 45 10.72 4.71 7.22
C MET A 45 10.28 4.33 5.81
N ILE A 46 8.96 4.27 5.61
CA ILE A 46 8.33 4.10 4.30
C ILE A 46 7.47 5.32 3.98
N GLN A 47 7.41 5.64 2.69
CA GLN A 47 6.65 6.76 2.17
C GLN A 47 5.20 6.36 1.85
N PRO A 48 4.28 7.33 1.76
CA PRO A 48 2.96 7.08 1.21
C PRO A 48 3.07 6.55 -0.22
N GLY A 49 2.41 5.43 -0.51
CA GLY A 49 2.42 4.80 -1.83
C GLY A 49 1.70 3.47 -1.87
N ILE A 50 2.09 2.64 -2.83
CA ILE A 50 1.54 1.30 -3.01
C ILE A 50 2.57 0.28 -2.58
N LEU A 51 2.17 -0.62 -1.69
CA LEU A 51 2.94 -1.80 -1.33
C LEU A 51 2.45 -3.01 -2.13
N ARG A 52 3.35 -3.94 -2.42
CA ARG A 52 3.06 -5.18 -3.15
C ARG A 52 3.64 -6.37 -2.40
N VAL A 53 2.83 -7.40 -2.19
CA VAL A 53 3.26 -8.69 -1.63
C VAL A 53 3.07 -9.74 -2.71
N VAL A 54 4.12 -10.52 -3.01
CA VAL A 54 4.10 -11.59 -4.01
C VAL A 54 4.26 -12.93 -3.32
N LYS A 55 3.34 -13.87 -3.55
CA LYS A 55 3.35 -15.23 -3.01
C LYS A 55 2.87 -16.23 -4.06
N GLY A 56 3.69 -17.20 -4.43
CA GLY A 56 3.34 -18.21 -5.44
C GLY A 56 2.96 -17.62 -6.80
N GLY A 57 3.55 -16.48 -7.17
CA GLY A 57 3.18 -15.73 -8.38
C GLY A 57 1.91 -14.87 -8.24
N GLU A 58 1.25 -14.91 -7.09
CA GLU A 58 0.11 -14.07 -6.76
C GLU A 58 0.54 -12.74 -6.13
N GLU A 59 0.12 -11.63 -6.71
CA GLU A 59 0.44 -10.29 -6.21
C GLU A 59 -0.74 -9.63 -5.48
N THR A 60 -0.54 -9.24 -4.23
CA THR A 60 -1.50 -8.45 -3.45
C THR A 60 -1.00 -7.01 -3.31
N ALA A 61 -1.78 -6.05 -3.82
CA ALA A 61 -1.47 -4.62 -3.74
C ALA A 61 -2.31 -3.92 -2.67
N MET A 62 -1.69 -3.01 -1.92
CA MET A 62 -2.34 -2.25 -0.86
C MET A 62 -1.83 -0.80 -0.85
N ALA A 63 -2.72 0.15 -0.56
CA ALA A 63 -2.36 1.55 -0.36
C ALA A 63 -1.88 1.75 1.08
N ILE A 64 -0.75 2.41 1.25
CA ILE A 64 -0.22 2.82 2.56
C ILE A 64 0.02 4.32 2.61
N THR A 65 -0.18 4.90 3.78
CA THR A 65 0.03 6.34 4.00
C THR A 65 1.43 6.68 4.51
N GLY A 66 2.23 5.69 4.88
CA GLY A 66 3.56 5.85 5.46
C GLY A 66 3.72 4.92 6.65
N GLY A 67 4.80 5.13 7.41
CA GLY A 67 5.09 4.41 8.64
C GLY A 67 6.52 3.88 8.67
N PHE A 68 6.71 2.72 9.28
CA PHE A 68 8.01 2.06 9.43
C PHE A 68 7.96 0.62 8.91
N ILE A 69 9.11 0.15 8.44
CA ILE A 69 9.35 -1.25 8.10
C ILE A 69 10.50 -1.78 8.95
N GLU A 70 10.28 -2.91 9.60
CA GLU A 70 11.30 -3.70 10.28
C GLU A 70 11.47 -5.03 9.55
N VAL A 71 12.71 -5.38 9.24
CA VAL A 71 13.11 -6.67 8.68
C VAL A 71 14.03 -7.35 9.68
N ARG A 72 13.65 -8.54 10.15
CA ARG A 72 14.44 -9.32 11.11
C ARG A 72 14.11 -10.81 10.99
N GLU A 73 15.13 -11.66 10.92
CA GLU A 73 14.97 -13.13 11.00
C GLU A 73 13.95 -13.70 9.99
N ASN A 74 13.95 -13.21 8.73
CA ASN A 74 12.95 -13.53 7.69
C ASN A 74 11.50 -13.15 8.02
N ARG A 75 11.30 -12.27 8.99
CA ARG A 75 10.03 -11.60 9.23
C ARG A 75 10.13 -10.14 8.85
N VAL A 76 9.11 -9.65 8.17
CA VAL A 76 8.92 -8.24 7.89
C VAL A 76 7.67 -7.77 8.61
N THR A 77 7.83 -6.73 9.41
CA THR A 77 6.72 -6.04 10.08
C THR A 77 6.64 -4.63 9.54
N ILE A 78 5.50 -4.29 8.94
CA ILE A 78 5.18 -2.92 8.53
C ILE A 78 4.24 -2.33 9.58
N LEU A 79 4.72 -1.28 10.24
CA LEU A 79 3.96 -0.44 11.16
C LEU A 79 3.45 0.76 10.36
N ALA A 80 2.28 0.62 9.76
CA ALA A 80 1.69 1.65 8.90
C ALA A 80 0.77 2.59 9.69
N ASP A 81 0.78 3.88 9.34
CA ASP A 81 -0.17 4.85 9.90
C ASP A 81 -1.61 4.50 9.48
N ALA A 82 -1.76 4.12 8.21
CA ALA A 82 -2.98 3.54 7.65
C ALA A 82 -2.62 2.68 6.44
N ALA A 83 -3.31 1.55 6.28
CA ALA A 83 -3.17 0.62 5.18
C ALA A 83 -4.54 0.10 4.72
N GLU A 84 -4.78 0.07 3.42
CA GLU A 84 -6.04 -0.38 2.82
C GLU A 84 -5.75 -1.33 1.64
N ARG A 85 -6.37 -2.51 1.65
CA ARG A 85 -6.27 -3.47 0.54
C ARG A 85 -7.05 -2.94 -0.65
N GLY A 86 -6.51 -3.07 -1.86
CA GLY A 86 -7.18 -2.54 -3.07
C GLY A 86 -8.60 -3.07 -3.29
N GLU A 87 -8.94 -4.24 -2.74
CA GLU A 87 -10.26 -4.85 -2.79
C GLU A 87 -11.28 -4.24 -1.81
N GLU A 88 -10.80 -3.63 -0.73
CA GLU A 88 -11.62 -3.08 0.36
C GLU A 88 -11.89 -1.58 0.17
N ILE A 89 -11.24 -0.95 -0.81
CA ILE A 89 -11.33 0.48 -1.07
C ILE A 89 -12.67 0.80 -1.75
N ASP A 90 -13.45 1.68 -1.12
CA ASP A 90 -14.62 2.30 -1.73
C ASP A 90 -14.19 3.31 -2.80
N VAL A 91 -14.36 2.91 -4.07
CA VAL A 91 -14.00 3.71 -5.24
C VAL A 91 -14.79 5.01 -5.32
N ALA A 92 -16.09 4.99 -5.02
CA ALA A 92 -16.94 6.17 -5.12
C ALA A 92 -16.51 7.22 -4.09
N ARG A 93 -16.23 6.77 -2.85
CA ARG A 93 -15.70 7.62 -1.80
C ARG A 93 -14.31 8.17 -2.14
N ALA A 94 -13.44 7.37 -2.75
CA ALA A 94 -12.10 7.79 -3.16
C ALA A 94 -12.15 8.83 -4.29
N GLU A 95 -13.02 8.65 -5.29
CA GLU A 95 -13.27 9.62 -6.36
C GLU A 95 -13.81 10.95 -5.82
N GLU A 96 -14.80 10.89 -4.92
CA GLU A 96 -15.35 12.10 -4.30
C GLU A 96 -14.29 12.85 -3.48
N ALA A 97 -13.43 12.11 -2.75
CA ALA A 97 -12.32 12.70 -2.03
C ALA A 97 -11.30 13.36 -2.96
N ARG A 98 -11.01 12.76 -4.13
CA ARG A 98 -10.17 13.35 -5.18
C ARG A 98 -10.76 14.69 -5.65
N ARG A 99 -12.02 14.67 -6.08
CA ARG A 99 -12.72 15.85 -6.60
C ARG A 99 -12.73 17.00 -5.59
N ARG A 100 -13.08 16.73 -4.32
CA ARG A 100 -13.08 17.76 -3.26
C ARG A 100 -11.70 18.34 -3.00
N ALA A 101 -10.63 17.55 -3.13
CA ALA A 101 -9.27 18.03 -2.95
C ALA A 101 -8.82 18.90 -4.14
N GLU A 102 -9.16 18.50 -5.36
CA GLU A 102 -8.92 19.28 -6.58
C GLU A 102 -9.65 20.62 -6.57
N GLU A 103 -10.94 20.64 -6.20
CA GLU A 103 -11.73 21.86 -6.06
C GLU A 103 -11.12 22.84 -5.04
N ARG A 104 -10.64 22.31 -3.90
CA ARG A 104 -9.96 23.11 -2.87
C ARG A 104 -8.64 23.69 -3.37
N LEU A 105 -7.85 22.94 -4.13
CA LEU A 105 -6.60 23.44 -4.72
C LEU A 105 -6.84 24.45 -5.84
N ALA A 106 -7.97 24.34 -6.55
CA ALA A 106 -8.35 25.28 -7.60
C ALA A 106 -8.95 26.59 -7.06
N SER A 107 -9.49 26.58 -5.84
CA SER A 107 -9.99 27.79 -5.19
C SER A 107 -8.83 28.75 -4.87
N ARG A 108 -9.08 30.05 -5.07
CA ARG A 108 -8.10 31.13 -4.80
C ARG A 108 -8.32 31.80 -3.45
N GLU A 109 -9.06 31.17 -2.54
CA GLU A 109 -9.32 31.71 -1.20
C GLU A 109 -8.02 31.77 -0.38
N ALA A 110 -7.78 32.93 0.25
CA ALA A 110 -6.55 33.20 1.00
C ALA A 110 -6.38 32.36 2.29
N THR A 111 -7.41 31.58 2.66
CA THR A 111 -7.45 30.75 3.89
C THR A 111 -7.21 29.27 3.63
N ILE A 112 -6.90 28.87 2.39
CA ILE A 112 -6.71 27.47 2.04
C ILE A 112 -5.38 26.94 2.59
N ASP A 113 -5.47 25.87 3.38
CA ASP A 113 -4.32 25.03 3.72
C ASP A 113 -3.97 24.13 2.52
N VAL A 114 -3.15 24.69 1.63
CA VAL A 114 -2.72 24.05 0.37
C VAL A 114 -2.06 22.70 0.65
N VAL A 115 -1.20 22.63 1.68
CA VAL A 115 -0.48 21.40 2.06
C VAL A 115 -1.47 20.30 2.42
N LYS A 116 -2.49 20.61 3.23
CA LYS A 116 -3.52 19.63 3.62
C LYS A 116 -4.35 19.17 2.42
N ALA A 117 -4.66 20.06 1.48
CA ALA A 117 -5.41 19.73 0.27
C ALA A 117 -4.58 18.83 -0.68
N GLU A 118 -3.29 19.11 -0.86
CA GLU A 118 -2.36 18.27 -1.63
C GLU A 118 -2.22 16.87 -1.01
N MET A 119 -2.06 16.77 0.30
CA MET A 119 -1.99 15.47 0.98
C MET A 119 -3.30 14.69 0.83
N ALA A 120 -4.45 15.37 0.89
CA ALA A 120 -5.75 14.74 0.67
C ALA A 120 -5.89 14.21 -0.76
N LEU A 121 -5.46 14.99 -1.75
CA LEU A 121 -5.42 14.57 -3.15
C LEU A 121 -4.52 13.35 -3.34
N LYS A 122 -3.29 13.40 -2.80
CA LYS A 122 -2.33 12.28 -2.86
C LYS A 122 -2.93 11.00 -2.29
N ARG A 123 -3.60 11.06 -1.13
CA ARG A 123 -4.28 9.90 -0.52
C ARG A 123 -5.38 9.34 -1.41
N ALA A 124 -6.23 10.19 -1.98
CA ALA A 124 -7.30 9.75 -2.88
C ALA A 124 -6.75 9.05 -4.12
N LEU A 125 -5.73 9.63 -4.76
CA LEU A 125 -5.08 9.04 -5.94
C LEU A 125 -4.41 7.69 -5.63
N MET A 126 -3.76 7.55 -4.47
CA MET A 126 -3.17 6.28 -4.05
C MET A 126 -4.22 5.19 -3.88
N ARG A 127 -5.38 5.51 -3.27
CA ARG A 127 -6.49 4.55 -3.14
C ARG A 127 -7.00 4.07 -4.49
N LEU A 128 -7.22 5.00 -5.42
CA LEU A 128 -7.67 4.67 -6.78
C LEU A 128 -6.64 3.81 -7.54
N LYS A 129 -5.35 4.12 -7.39
CA LYS A 129 -4.26 3.35 -8.00
C LYS A 129 -4.18 1.92 -7.43
N ALA A 130 -4.39 1.74 -6.13
CA ALA A 130 -4.46 0.40 -5.52
C ALA A 130 -5.61 -0.43 -6.12
N VAL A 131 -6.79 0.16 -6.26
CA VAL A 131 -7.94 -0.51 -6.90
C VAL A 131 -7.63 -0.89 -8.35
N GLU A 132 -7.00 0.01 -9.11
CA GLU A 132 -6.63 -0.27 -10.50
C GLU A 132 -5.68 -1.45 -10.61
N GLN A 133 -4.65 -1.53 -9.76
CA GLN A 133 -3.69 -2.63 -9.75
C GLN A 133 -4.35 -3.96 -9.40
N THR A 134 -5.22 -3.97 -8.39
CA THR A 134 -6.04 -5.15 -8.05
C THR A 134 -6.90 -5.61 -9.24
N ARG A 135 -7.55 -4.67 -9.97
CA ARG A 135 -8.37 -4.99 -11.15
C ARG A 135 -7.55 -5.50 -12.32
N ARG A 136 -6.37 -4.91 -12.59
CA ARG A 136 -5.46 -5.36 -13.65
C ARG A 136 -5.01 -6.80 -13.42
N ARG A 137 -4.71 -7.18 -12.18
CA ARG A 137 -4.37 -8.57 -11.83
C ARG A 137 -5.53 -9.53 -12.11
N ARG A 138 -6.75 -9.19 -11.67
CA ARG A 138 -7.94 -10.04 -11.93
C ARG A 138 -8.21 -10.27 -13.41
N ARG A 139 -7.85 -9.31 -14.28
CA ARG A 139 -7.98 -9.45 -15.74
C ARG A 139 -6.88 -10.32 -16.38
N GLY A 140 -5.72 -10.47 -15.73
CA GLY A 140 -4.61 -11.30 -16.20
C GLY A 140 -4.54 -12.68 -15.55
N ALA A 141 -5.36 -12.97 -14.54
CA ALA A 141 -5.40 -14.27 -13.86
C ALA A 141 -6.21 -15.29 -14.66
N PRO A 142 -5.77 -16.56 -14.77
CA PRO A 142 -6.60 -17.62 -15.34
C PRO A 142 -7.89 -17.77 -14.50
N PRO A 143 -9.03 -18.16 -15.11
CA PRO A 143 -10.27 -18.38 -14.38
C PRO A 143 -10.07 -19.41 -13.26
N PRO A 144 -10.77 -19.26 -12.11
CA PRO A 144 -10.68 -20.23 -11.03
C PRO A 144 -11.07 -21.63 -11.53
N PRO A 145 -10.43 -22.71 -11.03
CA PRO A 145 -10.82 -24.06 -11.42
C PRO A 145 -12.29 -24.27 -11.04
N THR A 146 -13.11 -24.54 -12.03
CA THR A 146 -14.48 -25.02 -11.84
C THR A 146 -14.40 -26.40 -11.21
N GLY A 147 -14.57 -26.45 -9.89
CA GLY A 147 -14.88 -27.68 -9.17
C GLY A 147 -16.31 -28.11 -9.42
#